data_AF-A0A455U6J8-F1
#
_entry.id   AF-A0A455U6J8-F1
#
_cell.length_a   1.000
_cell.length_b   1.000
_cell.length_c   1.000
_cell.angle_alpha   90.00
_cell.angle_beta   90.00
_cell.angle_gamma   90.00
#
_symmetry.space_group_name_H-M   'P 1'
#
loop_
_entity.id
_entity.type
_entity.pdbx_description
1 polymer ?
#
loop_
_entity_poly.entity_id
_entity_poly.type
_entity_poly.pdbx_seq_one_letter_code
_entity_poly.pdbx_strand_id
1 'polypeptide(L)'
;MANDLLNILETSVAAYTGGRRARVEGYRVGGKTGTVRKTGQQGYTTDAYRSVFAGIAPISDPRIVTVVMIDHPKAGEFYGGAVAAPVFSSVTGNALRLLDVPPDHEAE
;
A
#
# COMPACT_ATOMS: atom_id res chain seq x y z
N MET A 1 -12.38 13.47 -13.08
CA MET A 1 -12.80 12.90 -11.78
C MET A 1 -11.99 11.67 -11.38
N ALA A 2 -12.04 10.54 -12.11
CA ALA A 2 -11.29 9.33 -11.71
C ALA A 2 -9.76 9.56 -11.73
N ASN A 3 -9.23 10.19 -12.78
CA ASN A 3 -7.80 10.50 -12.89
C ASN A 3 -7.32 11.47 -11.81
N ASP A 4 -8.17 12.42 -11.40
CA ASP A 4 -7.85 13.36 -10.32
C ASP A 4 -7.66 12.63 -8.99
N LEU A 5 -8.48 11.61 -8.72
CA LEU A 5 -8.35 10.77 -7.54
C LEU A 5 -7.09 9.90 -7.57
N LEU A 6 -6.67 9.40 -8.74
CA LEU A 6 -5.40 8.67 -8.87
C LEU A 6 -4.21 9.55 -8.50
N ASN A 7 -4.18 10.79 -9.00
CA ASN A 7 -3.14 11.76 -8.65
C ASN A 7 -3.15 12.06 -7.14
N ILE A 8 -4.33 12.20 -6.52
CA ILE A 8 -4.43 12.38 -5.06
C ILE A 8 -3.92 11.15 -4.31
N LEU A 9 -4.23 9.93 -4.76
CA LEU A 9 -3.75 8.69 -4.15
C LEU A 9 -2.23 8.53 -4.27
N GLU A 10 -1.63 8.97 -5.36
CA GLU A 10 -0.17 9.02 -5.53
C GLU A 10 0.48 9.90 -4.45
N THR A 11 -0.12 11.06 -4.14
CA THR A 11 0.41 11.90 -3.05
C THR A 11 0.43 11.20 -1.69
N SER A 12 -0.44 10.20 -1.47
CA SER A 12 -0.51 9.46 -0.19
C SER A 12 0.65 8.48 0.02
N VAL A 13 1.49 8.23 -0.99
CA VAL A 13 2.72 7.43 -0.91
C VAL A 13 3.99 8.26 -1.13
N ALA A 14 3.84 9.58 -1.23
CA ALA A 14 4.95 10.51 -1.41
C ALA A 14 5.92 10.50 -0.20
N ALA A 15 7.02 11.23 -0.35
CA ALA A 15 8.04 11.32 0.69
C ALA A 15 7.40 11.89 1.95
N TYR A 16 7.82 11.42 3.12
CA TYR A 16 7.29 11.89 4.42
C TYR A 16 5.82 11.55 4.73
N THR A 17 5.17 10.70 3.93
CA THR A 17 3.83 10.19 4.21
C THR A 17 3.83 8.86 4.95
N GLY A 18 2.70 8.52 5.58
CA GLY A 18 2.49 7.18 6.18
C GLY A 18 2.50 6.04 5.16
N GLY A 19 2.27 6.33 3.86
CA GLY A 19 2.31 5.34 2.79
C GLY A 19 3.67 5.19 2.10
N ARG A 20 4.72 5.93 2.52
CA ARG A 20 6.02 5.98 1.82
C ARG A 20 6.68 4.62 1.57
N ARG A 21 6.44 3.63 2.45
CA ARG A 21 7.00 2.28 2.31
C ARG A 21 6.33 1.45 1.20
N ALA A 22 5.29 1.98 0.55
CA ALA A 22 4.59 1.33 -0.55
C ALA A 22 5.14 1.69 -1.94
N ARG A 23 6.12 2.61 -2.00
CA ARG A 23 6.77 2.98 -3.27
C ARG A 23 7.33 1.74 -3.97
N VAL A 24 7.17 1.70 -5.28
CA VAL A 24 7.73 0.67 -6.14
C VAL A 24 8.74 1.35 -7.05
N GLU A 25 9.96 0.85 -7.07
CA GLU A 25 11.02 1.37 -7.93
C GLU A 25 10.60 1.28 -9.41
N GLY A 26 10.79 2.39 -10.14
CA GLY A 26 10.41 2.50 -11.55
C GLY A 26 8.91 2.70 -11.83
N TYR A 27 8.04 2.70 -10.80
CA TYR A 27 6.60 2.86 -11.00
C TYR A 27 5.98 3.94 -10.12
N ARG A 28 5.13 4.76 -10.73
CA ARG A 28 4.20 5.63 -10.03
C ARG A 28 3.10 4.77 -9.42
N VAL A 29 2.97 4.81 -8.11
CA VAL A 29 1.97 4.04 -7.37
C VAL A 29 1.14 4.97 -6.53
N GLY A 30 -0.13 4.62 -6.33
CA GLY A 30 -1.03 5.34 -5.44
C GLY A 30 -1.71 4.37 -4.50
N GLY A 31 -1.99 4.79 -3.27
CA GLY A 31 -2.60 3.87 -2.32
C GLY A 31 -2.92 4.48 -0.97
N LYS A 32 -3.59 3.69 -0.15
CA LYS A 32 -4.01 4.07 1.19
C LYS A 32 -3.69 2.97 2.20
N THR A 33 -3.22 3.42 3.35
CA THR A 33 -3.03 2.59 4.53
C THR A 33 -4.27 2.66 5.42
N GLY A 34 -4.68 1.52 5.96
CA GLY A 34 -5.67 1.39 7.02
C GLY A 34 -5.10 0.63 8.20
N THR A 35 -5.58 0.96 9.40
CA THR A 35 -5.31 0.17 10.61
C THR A 35 -6.58 0.06 11.40
N VAL A 36 -7.07 -1.17 11.58
CA VAL A 36 -8.35 -1.45 12.22
C VAL A 36 -8.07 -2.18 13.54
N ARG A 37 -8.58 -1.65 14.64
CA ARG A 37 -8.62 -2.38 15.92
C ARG A 37 -9.71 -3.43 15.86
N LYS A 38 -9.39 -4.67 16.21
CA LYS A 38 -10.39 -5.73 16.28
C LYS A 38 -11.33 -5.50 17.45
N THR A 39 -12.58 -5.95 17.29
CA THR A 39 -13.58 -5.99 18.35
C THR A 39 -13.63 -7.39 18.94
N GLY A 40 -13.72 -7.45 20.27
CA GLY A 40 -13.97 -8.65 21.06
C GLY A 40 -15.26 -8.51 21.86
N GLN A 41 -15.56 -9.49 22.72
CA GLN A 41 -16.82 -9.56 23.48
C GLN A 41 -17.07 -8.36 24.42
N GLN A 42 -16.03 -7.60 24.77
CA GLN A 42 -16.11 -6.45 25.69
C GLN A 42 -15.69 -5.11 25.05
N GLY A 43 -15.65 -5.02 23.71
CA GLY A 43 -15.22 -3.82 22.98
C GLY A 43 -13.93 -4.03 22.19
N TYR A 44 -13.18 -2.97 21.89
CA TYR A 44 -11.92 -3.09 21.15
C TYR A 44 -10.88 -3.87 21.95
N THR A 45 -10.31 -4.91 21.34
CA THR A 45 -9.21 -5.68 21.93
C THR A 45 -7.91 -4.87 21.88
N THR A 46 -7.15 -4.84 22.99
CA THR A 46 -5.94 -4.03 23.15
C THR A 46 -4.79 -4.40 22.21
N ASP A 47 -4.69 -5.69 21.84
CA ASP A 47 -3.51 -6.26 21.16
C ASP A 47 -3.82 -6.92 19.81
N ALA A 48 -4.98 -6.61 19.24
CA ALA A 48 -5.38 -7.18 17.96
C ALA A 48 -5.71 -6.11 16.93
N TYR A 49 -4.83 -6.02 15.94
CA TYR A 49 -4.88 -5.04 14.87
C TYR A 49 -4.92 -5.76 13.51
N ARG A 50 -5.63 -5.16 12.55
CA ARG A 50 -5.53 -5.47 11.13
C ARG A 50 -4.84 -4.32 10.43
N SER A 51 -3.73 -4.62 9.80
CA SER A 51 -2.94 -3.71 8.98
C SER A 51 -3.34 -3.93 7.53
N VAL A 52 -3.77 -2.88 6.84
CA VAL A 52 -4.22 -2.98 5.45
C VAL A 52 -3.51 -1.93 4.60
N PHE A 53 -3.09 -2.33 3.40
CA PHE A 53 -2.68 -1.42 2.35
C PHE A 53 -3.38 -1.79 1.05
N ALA A 54 -4.05 -0.82 0.43
CA ALA A 54 -4.66 -0.97 -0.89
C ALA A 54 -4.02 0.04 -1.83
N GLY A 55 -3.57 -0.41 -3.00
CA GLY A 55 -2.94 0.47 -3.97
C GLY A 55 -3.12 0.00 -5.41
N ILE A 56 -2.79 0.90 -6.32
CA ILE A 56 -2.94 0.76 -7.76
C ILE A 56 -1.66 1.22 -8.46
N ALA A 57 -1.28 0.51 -9.52
CA ALA A 57 -0.08 0.80 -10.30
C ALA A 57 -0.19 0.29 -11.75
N PRO A 58 0.51 0.91 -12.71
CA PRO A 58 1.08 2.27 -12.65
C PRO A 58 -0.02 3.36 -12.55
N ILE A 59 0.32 4.60 -12.18
CA ILE A 59 -0.68 5.69 -12.09
C ILE A 59 -1.00 6.27 -13.47
N SER A 60 -0.02 6.29 -14.38
CA SER A 60 -0.21 6.79 -15.75
C SER A 60 -1.15 5.92 -16.59
N ASP A 61 -1.03 4.60 -16.47
CA ASP A 61 -1.88 3.59 -17.12
C ASP A 61 -2.12 2.42 -16.15
N PRO A 62 -3.17 2.45 -15.31
CA PRO A 62 -3.39 1.43 -14.28
C PRO A 62 -3.59 0.01 -14.80
N ARG A 63 -2.75 -0.93 -14.34
CA ARG A 63 -2.78 -2.34 -14.76
C ARG A 63 -3.15 -3.31 -13.65
N ILE A 64 -2.79 -3.00 -12.40
CA ILE A 64 -3.04 -3.87 -11.25
C ILE A 64 -3.50 -3.09 -10.03
N VAL A 65 -4.47 -3.67 -9.30
CA VAL A 65 -4.85 -3.27 -7.95
C VAL A 65 -4.40 -4.35 -7.00
N THR A 66 -3.61 -3.99 -6.00
CA THR A 66 -3.10 -4.91 -4.98
C THR A 66 -3.63 -4.50 -3.61
N VAL A 67 -4.22 -5.45 -2.90
CA VAL A 67 -4.67 -5.28 -1.50
C VAL A 67 -3.93 -6.26 -0.62
N VAL A 68 -3.20 -5.72 0.35
CA VAL A 68 -2.46 -6.50 1.36
C VAL A 68 -3.15 -6.30 2.70
N MET A 69 -3.52 -7.40 3.35
CA MET A 69 -4.06 -7.41 4.71
C MET A 69 -3.21 -8.33 5.57
N ILE A 70 -2.74 -7.81 6.70
CA ILE A 70 -1.99 -8.56 7.70
C ILE A 70 -2.81 -8.58 8.98
N ASP A 71 -3.16 -9.79 9.40
CA ASP A 71 -3.97 -10.06 10.57
C ASP A 71 -3.08 -10.32 11.79
N HIS A 72 -3.23 -9.54 12.86
CA HIS A 72 -2.42 -9.63 14.09
C HIS A 72 -0.90 -9.60 13.85
N PRO A 73 -0.33 -8.49 13.36
CA PRO A 73 1.13 -8.36 13.30
C PRO A 73 1.71 -8.42 14.73
N LYS A 74 2.65 -9.33 15.00
CA LYS A 74 3.20 -9.59 16.34
C LYS A 74 4.58 -8.96 16.62
N ALA A 75 5.17 -8.30 15.62
CA ALA A 75 6.58 -7.89 15.62
C ALA A 75 6.83 -6.44 16.09
N GLY A 76 5.97 -5.87 16.93
CA GLY A 76 6.19 -4.53 17.53
C GLY A 76 5.87 -3.32 16.65
N GLU A 77 5.73 -3.48 15.33
CA GLU A 77 5.14 -2.46 14.44
C GLU A 77 3.72 -2.88 14.03
N PHE A 78 2.71 -2.04 14.31
CA PHE A 78 1.28 -2.36 14.06
C PHE A 78 0.62 -1.47 12.99
N TYR A 79 1.29 -0.41 12.54
CA TYR A 79 0.72 0.53 11.58
C TYR A 79 0.68 -0.05 10.16
N GLY A 80 -0.42 0.20 9.44
CA GLY A 80 -0.68 -0.23 8.06
C GLY A 80 0.48 0.04 7.10
N GLY A 81 0.99 1.28 7.15
CA GLY A 81 2.12 1.73 6.34
C GLY A 81 3.48 1.16 6.75
N ALA A 82 3.57 0.54 7.93
CA ALA A 82 4.81 -0.04 8.41
C ALA A 82 4.96 -1.51 7.97
N VAL A 83 3.86 -2.28 7.99
CA VAL A 83 3.88 -3.73 7.75
C VAL A 83 3.31 -4.13 6.38
N ALA A 84 2.14 -3.60 5.99
CA ALA A 84 1.47 -4.02 4.75
C ALA A 84 2.03 -3.30 3.51
N ALA A 85 2.50 -2.06 3.66
CA ALA A 85 3.06 -1.28 2.56
C ALA A 85 4.35 -1.87 1.94
N PRO A 86 5.36 -2.33 2.69
CA PRO A 86 6.52 -3.01 2.10
C PRO A 86 6.15 -4.28 1.32
N VAL A 87 5.19 -5.05 1.84
CA VAL A 87 4.68 -6.25 1.15
C VAL A 87 3.99 -5.87 -0.15
N PHE A 88 3.17 -4.81 -0.14
CA PHE A 88 2.57 -4.26 -1.36
C PHE A 88 3.65 -3.88 -2.39
N SER A 89 4.71 -3.19 -1.96
CA SER A 89 5.79 -2.75 -2.86
C SER A 89 6.46 -3.93 -3.56
N SER A 90 6.86 -4.95 -2.80
CA SER A 90 7.53 -6.14 -3.33
C SER A 90 6.62 -6.95 -4.27
N VAL A 91 5.39 -7.24 -3.84
CA VAL A 91 4.45 -8.05 -4.63
C VAL A 91 4.04 -7.34 -5.92
N THR A 92 3.70 -6.04 -5.82
CA THR A 92 3.25 -5.27 -6.98
C THR A 92 4.38 -5.06 -7.99
N GLY A 93 5.59 -4.72 -7.53
CA GLY A 93 6.75 -4.57 -8.41
C GLY A 93 7.11 -5.85 -9.17
N ASN A 94 7.08 -7.00 -8.47
CA ASN A 94 7.32 -8.30 -9.12
C ASN A 94 6.20 -8.66 -10.10
N ALA A 95 4.93 -8.40 -9.75
CA ALA A 95 3.81 -8.67 -10.63
C ALA A 95 3.87 -7.83 -11.91
N LEU A 96 4.16 -6.53 -11.80
CA LEU A 96 4.31 -5.64 -12.96
C LEU A 96 5.43 -6.09 -13.90
N ARG A 97 6.56 -6.53 -13.32
CA ARG A 97 7.68 -7.10 -14.09
C ARG A 97 7.30 -8.41 -14.78
N LEU A 98 6.57 -9.31 -14.11
CA LEU A 98 6.09 -10.57 -14.69
C LEU A 98 5.08 -10.34 -15.81
N LEU A 99 4.30 -9.26 -15.73
CA LEU A 99 3.30 -8.87 -16.72
C LEU A 99 3.88 -8.00 -17.85
N ASP A 100 5.20 -7.78 -17.86
CA ASP A 100 5.91 -6.96 -18.84
C ASP A 100 5.33 -5.54 -18.99
N VAL A 101 4.91 -4.95 -17.87
CA VAL A 101 4.43 -3.56 -17.85
C VAL A 101 5.65 -2.63 -17.91
N PRO A 102 5.68 -1.63 -18.80
CA PRO A 102 6.79 -0.68 -18.85
C PRO A 102 6.79 0.24 -17.60
N PRO A 103 7.98 0.55 -17.04
CA PRO A 103 8.13 1.58 -16.00
C PRO A 103 7.59 2.94 -16.44
N ASP A 104 6.96 3.67 -15.52
CA ASP A 104 6.42 5.03 -15.76
C ASP A 104 6.98 6.10 -14.81
N HIS A 105 8.04 5.75 -14.08
CA HIS A 105 8.81 6.64 -13.23
C HIS A 105 10.31 6.39 -13.44
N GLU A 106 11.11 7.45 -13.41
CA GLU A 106 12.56 7.31 -13.43
C GLU A 106 13.03 6.66 -12.11
N ALA A 107 13.89 5.65 -12.19
CA ALA A 107 14.55 5.13 -11.01
C ALA A 107 15.58 6.18 -10.55
N GLU A 108 15.51 6.60 -9.28
CA GLU A 108 16.56 7.42 -8.64
C GLU A 108 17.81 6.58 -8.35
#